data_AF-A0A497LC37-F1
#
_entry.id   AF-A0A497LC37-F1
#
_cell.length_a   1.000
_cell.length_b   1.000
_cell.length_c   1.000
_cell.angle_alpha   90.00
_cell.angle_beta   90.00
_cell.angle_gamma   90.00
#
_symmetry.space_group_name_H-M   'P 1'
#
loop_
_entity.id
_entity.type
_entity.pdbx_description
1 polymer ?
#
loop_
_entity_poly.entity_id
_entity_poly.type
_entity_poly.pdbx_seq_one_letter_code
_entity_poly.pdbx_strand_id
1 'polypeptide(L)'
;MEEFDPRKIAESLVKEAGLDWRTAEEVAAEVSEIIVRAKLRFLSAPLIRELVNYALLERGLEEARKRYTRVGMPVYDVDKLLDTGINENANLMVNPESIHKWAADRLFIEHALLTMPEHIADAHMSGLIHIHDLEYWSVGRPFCLSHDPRFILKRGLLIDGTGLHSAVAGPAKHWEWLILGM
;
A
#
# COMPACT_ATOMS: atom_id res chain seq x y z
N MET A 1 18.68 -19.06 11.06
CA MET A 1 17.28 -18.83 11.45
C MET A 1 17.34 -18.20 12.82
N GLU A 2 16.83 -16.98 12.96
CA GLU A 2 16.81 -16.30 14.26
C GLU A 2 15.85 -17.01 15.21
N GLU A 3 16.18 -17.05 16.49
CA GLU A 3 15.32 -17.61 17.52
C GLU A 3 14.10 -16.71 17.75
N PHE A 4 12.95 -17.30 18.08
CA PHE A 4 11.73 -16.55 18.34
C PHE A 4 11.89 -15.74 19.64
N ASP A 5 11.77 -14.41 19.54
CA ASP A 5 11.82 -13.49 20.69
C ASP A 5 10.50 -12.71 20.81
N PRO A 6 9.67 -13.00 21.83
CA PRO A 6 8.43 -12.28 22.09
C PRO A 6 8.60 -10.77 22.25
N ARG A 7 9.77 -10.30 22.70
CA ARG A 7 10.02 -8.86 22.90
C ARG A 7 9.93 -8.08 21.59
N LYS A 8 10.28 -8.70 20.47
CA LYS A 8 10.14 -8.07 19.14
C LYS A 8 8.69 -7.78 18.77
N ILE A 9 7.74 -8.60 19.26
CA ILE A 9 6.30 -8.35 19.08
C ILE A 9 5.88 -7.14 19.92
N ALA A 10 6.33 -7.06 21.17
CA ALA A 10 6.02 -5.91 22.01
C ALA A 10 6.60 -4.61 21.42
N GLU A 11 7.86 -4.64 20.99
CA GLU A 11 8.52 -3.51 20.32
C GLU A 11 7.80 -3.06 19.05
N SER A 12 7.36 -4.00 18.20
CA SER A 12 6.61 -3.66 16.98
C SER A 12 5.23 -3.09 17.30
N LEU A 13 4.55 -3.58 18.34
CA LEU A 13 3.25 -3.05 18.77
C LEU A 13 3.36 -1.62 19.32
N VAL A 14 4.40 -1.33 20.10
CA VAL A 14 4.64 0.05 20.56
C VAL A 14 4.94 0.97 19.37
N LYS A 15 5.80 0.52 18.44
CA LYS A 15 6.25 1.33 17.30
C LYS A 15 5.17 1.54 16.24
N GLU A 16 4.51 0.47 15.81
CA GLU A 16 3.60 0.45 14.65
C GLU A 16 2.15 0.68 15.08
N ALA A 17 1.74 0.16 16.25
CA ALA A 17 0.36 0.25 16.73
C ALA A 17 0.15 1.28 17.85
N GLY A 18 1.21 1.91 18.37
CA GLY A 18 1.12 2.97 19.37
C GLY A 18 0.56 2.52 20.72
N LEU A 19 0.73 1.24 21.07
CA LEU A 19 0.34 0.71 22.38
C LEU A 19 1.34 1.13 23.46
N ASP A 20 0.89 1.19 24.72
CA ASP A 20 1.81 1.26 25.86
C ASP A 20 2.55 -0.08 26.04
N TRP A 21 3.75 0.00 26.63
CA TRP A 21 4.64 -1.16 26.77
C TRP A 21 3.98 -2.33 27.51
N ARG A 22 3.20 -2.05 28.57
CA ARG A 22 2.55 -3.10 29.37
C ARG A 22 1.51 -3.86 28.54
N THR A 23 0.63 -3.15 27.84
CA THR A 23 -0.36 -3.78 26.95
C THR A 23 0.33 -4.55 25.81
N ALA A 24 1.41 -4.01 25.25
CA ALA A 24 2.18 -4.68 24.22
C ALA A 24 2.84 -5.99 24.71
N GLU A 25 3.38 -6.01 25.92
CA GLU A 25 3.93 -7.22 26.56
C GLU A 25 2.86 -8.28 26.82
N GLU A 26 1.67 -7.89 27.29
CA GLU A 26 0.56 -8.82 27.51
C GLU A 26 0.14 -9.51 26.20
N VAL A 27 0.01 -8.74 25.11
CA VAL A 27 -0.31 -9.29 23.78
C VAL A 27 0.81 -10.19 23.26
N ALA A 28 2.07 -9.79 23.45
CA ALA A 28 3.21 -10.61 23.04
C ALA A 28 3.28 -11.94 23.80
N ALA A 29 2.97 -11.94 25.10
CA ALA A 29 2.91 -13.15 25.93
C ALA A 29 1.79 -14.09 25.46
N GLU A 30 0.60 -13.57 25.21
CA GLU A 30 -0.54 -14.33 24.70
C GLU A 30 -0.25 -14.98 23.34
N VAL A 31 0.31 -14.22 22.40
CA VAL A 31 0.72 -14.75 21.09
C VAL A 31 1.79 -15.82 21.23
N SER A 32 2.71 -15.67 22.19
CA SER A 32 3.74 -16.68 22.48
C SER A 32 3.12 -17.98 23.00
N GLU A 33 2.11 -17.90 23.86
CA GLU A 33 1.36 -19.07 24.33
C GLU A 33 0.63 -19.76 23.18
N ILE A 34 0.01 -19.01 22.27
CA ILE A 34 -0.64 -19.55 21.07
C ILE A 34 0.36 -20.33 20.22
N ILE A 35 1.52 -19.73 19.96
CA ILE A 35 2.61 -20.33 19.18
C ILE A 35 3.08 -21.66 19.79
N VAL A 36 3.37 -21.66 21.10
CA VAL A 36 3.84 -22.84 21.83
C VAL A 36 2.78 -23.94 21.81
N ARG A 37 1.51 -23.60 22.06
CA ARG A 37 0.39 -24.54 22.06
C ARG A 37 0.16 -25.16 20.67
N ALA A 38 0.29 -24.37 19.62
CA ALA A 38 0.10 -24.81 18.24
C ALA A 38 1.26 -25.68 17.71
N LYS A 39 2.38 -25.78 18.46
CA LYS A 39 3.57 -26.58 18.09
C LYS A 39 4.04 -26.30 16.65
N LEU A 40 4.00 -25.04 16.25
CA LEU A 40 4.34 -24.61 14.89
C LEU A 40 5.83 -24.86 14.63
N ARG A 41 6.13 -25.61 13.57
CA ARG A 41 7.51 -25.93 13.14
C ARG A 41 8.19 -24.76 12.43
N PHE A 42 7.40 -23.83 11.88
CA PHE A 42 7.87 -22.67 11.15
C PHE A 42 6.92 -21.50 11.41
N LEU A 43 7.49 -20.35 11.73
CA LEU A 43 6.77 -19.11 11.94
C LEU A 43 7.37 -18.04 11.04
N SER A 44 6.57 -17.59 10.08
CA SER A 44 6.90 -16.43 9.26
C SER A 44 6.44 -15.15 9.99
N ALA A 45 7.11 -14.04 9.72
CA ALA A 45 6.69 -12.75 10.26
C ALA A 45 5.22 -12.36 9.88
N PRO A 46 4.71 -12.68 8.68
CA PRO A 46 3.29 -12.51 8.36
C PRO A 46 2.36 -13.31 9.28
N LEU A 47 2.65 -14.58 9.53
CA LEU A 47 1.82 -15.42 10.41
C LEU A 47 1.81 -14.89 11.85
N ILE A 48 2.97 -14.47 12.38
CA ILE A 48 3.04 -13.83 13.69
C ILE A 48 2.13 -12.59 13.73
N ARG A 49 2.17 -11.76 12.69
CA ARG A 49 1.33 -10.55 12.60
C ARG A 49 -0.17 -10.88 12.54
N GLU A 50 -0.56 -11.96 11.89
CA GLU A 50 -1.95 -12.44 11.90
C GLU A 50 -2.40 -12.87 13.30
N LEU A 51 -1.57 -13.62 14.03
CA LEU A 51 -1.84 -14.02 15.41
C LEU A 51 -1.95 -12.81 16.35
N VAL A 52 -1.08 -11.81 16.16
CA VAL A 52 -1.15 -10.56 16.93
C VAL A 52 -2.43 -9.79 16.61
N ASN A 53 -2.81 -9.67 15.33
CA ASN A 53 -4.07 -9.01 14.96
C ASN A 53 -5.29 -9.72 15.55
N TYR A 54 -5.26 -11.05 15.65
CA TYR A 54 -6.28 -11.82 16.37
C TYR A 54 -6.32 -11.47 17.87
N ALA A 55 -5.18 -11.47 18.57
CA ALA A 55 -5.12 -11.12 20.00
C ALA A 55 -5.58 -9.68 20.28
N LEU A 56 -5.24 -8.72 19.40
CA LEU A 56 -5.73 -7.35 19.49
C LEU A 56 -7.25 -7.26 19.35
N LEU A 57 -7.85 -8.06 18.45
CA LEU A 57 -9.30 -8.14 18.27
C LEU A 57 -10.01 -8.71 19.49
N GLU A 58 -9.50 -9.81 20.08
CA GLU A 58 -10.09 -10.40 21.29
C GLU A 58 -10.13 -9.43 22.47
N ARG A 59 -9.22 -8.45 22.50
CA ARG A 59 -9.13 -7.40 23.51
C ARG A 59 -9.92 -6.13 23.18
N GLY A 60 -10.61 -6.08 22.03
CA GLY A 60 -11.33 -4.90 21.57
C GLY A 60 -10.41 -3.73 21.17
N LEU A 61 -9.12 -3.98 20.92
CA LEU A 61 -8.13 -2.98 20.52
C LEU A 61 -8.20 -2.73 19.01
N GLU A 62 -9.37 -2.35 18.50
CA GLU A 62 -9.66 -2.25 17.07
C GLU A 62 -8.76 -1.26 16.34
N GLU A 63 -8.48 -0.10 16.93
CA GLU A 63 -7.62 0.92 16.34
C GLU A 63 -6.16 0.48 16.26
N ALA A 64 -5.67 -0.25 17.26
CA ALA A 64 -4.34 -0.85 17.22
C ALA A 64 -4.27 -1.94 16.15
N ARG A 65 -5.30 -2.78 16.03
CA ARG A 65 -5.41 -3.80 14.97
C ARG A 65 -5.43 -3.16 13.59
N LYS A 66 -6.21 -2.09 13.38
CA LYS A 66 -6.25 -1.35 12.10
C LYS A 66 -4.84 -0.89 11.70
N ARG A 67 -4.09 -0.27 12.62
CA ARG A 67 -2.70 0.16 12.39
C ARG A 67 -1.71 -0.98 12.17
N TYR A 68 -1.91 -2.12 12.83
CA TYR A 68 -1.03 -3.29 12.74
C TYR A 68 -1.37 -4.23 11.57
N THR A 69 -2.44 -3.94 10.84
CA THR A 69 -2.90 -4.74 9.69
C THR A 69 -1.93 -4.61 8.53
N ARG A 70 -1.55 -5.77 7.95
CA ARG A 70 -0.81 -5.82 6.69
C ARG A 70 -1.80 -5.76 5.53
N VAL A 71 -1.57 -4.86 4.57
CA VAL A 71 -2.30 -4.78 3.31
C VAL A 71 -1.64 -5.63 2.23
N GLY A 72 -2.42 -6.21 1.32
CA GLY A 72 -1.91 -7.00 0.22
C GLY A 72 -2.93 -7.99 -0.35
N MET A 73 -2.50 -8.84 -1.28
CA MET A 73 -3.38 -9.79 -1.95
C MET A 73 -3.12 -11.23 -1.49
N PRO A 74 -4.17 -12.07 -1.38
CA PRO A 74 -4.03 -13.51 -1.31
C PRO A 74 -3.27 -14.06 -2.52
N VAL A 75 -2.49 -15.13 -2.33
CA VAL A 75 -1.73 -15.78 -3.42
C VAL A 75 -2.64 -16.20 -4.57
N TYR A 76 -3.80 -16.78 -4.24
CA TYR A 76 -4.79 -17.19 -5.24
C TYR A 76 -5.29 -16.02 -6.11
N ASP A 77 -5.49 -14.85 -5.52
CA ASP A 77 -5.95 -13.67 -6.26
C ASP A 77 -4.85 -13.11 -7.16
N VAL A 78 -3.58 -13.19 -6.73
CA VAL A 78 -2.43 -12.85 -7.57
C VAL A 78 -2.31 -13.83 -8.74
N ASP A 79 -2.44 -15.13 -8.51
CA ASP A 79 -2.40 -16.15 -9.58
C ASP A 79 -3.51 -15.91 -10.60
N LYS A 80 -4.73 -15.61 -10.13
CA LYS A 80 -5.86 -15.27 -11.00
C LYS A 80 -5.61 -13.98 -11.80
N LEU A 81 -5.02 -12.97 -11.16
CA LEU A 81 -4.65 -11.71 -11.80
C LEU A 81 -3.59 -11.92 -12.89
N LEU A 82 -2.62 -12.80 -12.65
CA LEU A 82 -1.58 -13.16 -13.62
C LEU A 82 -2.13 -13.92 -14.82
N ASP A 83 -3.09 -14.83 -14.60
CA ASP A 83 -3.68 -15.66 -15.65
C ASP A 83 -4.68 -14.89 -16.53
N THR A 84 -5.57 -14.14 -15.89
CA THR A 84 -6.74 -13.56 -16.58
C THR A 84 -6.72 -12.03 -16.68
N GLY A 85 -5.88 -11.34 -15.90
CA GLY A 85 -5.92 -9.89 -15.77
C GLY A 85 -7.24 -9.38 -15.18
N ILE A 86 -7.50 -8.07 -15.35
CA ILE A 86 -8.76 -7.44 -14.97
C ILE A 86 -9.42 -6.88 -16.24
N ASN A 87 -10.72 -7.15 -16.40
CA ASN A 87 -11.54 -6.62 -17.50
C ASN A 87 -12.49 -5.52 -17.01
N GLU A 88 -11.96 -4.52 -16.31
CA GLU A 88 -12.74 -3.36 -15.83
C GLU A 88 -12.72 -2.21 -16.84
N ASN A 89 -11.72 -2.15 -17.72
CA ASN A 89 -11.60 -1.11 -18.73
C ASN A 89 -11.20 -1.73 -20.07
N ALA A 90 -12.09 -1.64 -21.07
CA ALA A 90 -11.85 -2.17 -22.41
C ALA A 90 -10.63 -1.53 -23.13
N ASN A 91 -10.12 -0.41 -22.62
CA ASN A 91 -8.94 0.27 -23.15
C ASN A 91 -7.63 -0.19 -22.49
N LEU A 92 -7.68 -0.96 -21.40
CA LEU A 92 -6.49 -1.48 -20.74
C LEU A 92 -6.09 -2.82 -21.36
N MET A 93 -4.86 -2.87 -21.87
CA MET A 93 -4.26 -4.11 -22.36
C MET A 93 -3.75 -4.93 -21.17
N VAL A 94 -4.07 -6.21 -21.13
CA VAL A 94 -3.45 -7.13 -20.17
C VAL A 94 -1.97 -7.29 -20.55
N ASN A 95 -1.08 -6.72 -19.73
CA ASN A 95 0.36 -6.81 -19.86
C ASN A 95 1.02 -6.74 -18.46
N PRO A 96 2.32 -7.05 -18.33
CA PRO A 96 3.00 -7.06 -17.03
C PRO A 96 2.87 -5.76 -16.24
N GLU A 97 2.92 -4.60 -16.91
CA GLU A 97 2.77 -3.29 -16.25
C GLU A 97 1.35 -3.08 -15.69
N SER A 98 0.33 -3.52 -16.43
CA SER A 98 -1.06 -3.44 -15.98
C SER A 98 -1.30 -4.37 -14.80
N ILE A 99 -0.72 -5.57 -14.82
CA ILE A 99 -0.81 -6.52 -13.69
C ILE A 99 -0.12 -5.95 -12.44
N HIS A 100 1.09 -5.40 -12.58
CA HIS A 100 1.77 -4.72 -11.47
C HIS A 100 0.95 -3.53 -10.96
N LYS A 101 0.37 -2.72 -11.85
CA LYS A 101 -0.52 -1.62 -11.46
C LYS A 101 -1.71 -2.14 -10.68
N TRP A 102 -2.45 -3.13 -11.17
CA TRP A 102 -3.63 -3.67 -10.50
C TRP A 102 -3.31 -4.24 -9.12
N ALA A 103 -2.17 -4.93 -8.97
CA ALA A 103 -1.73 -5.42 -7.68
C ALA A 103 -1.41 -4.27 -6.70
N ALA A 104 -0.75 -3.21 -7.19
CA ALA A 104 -0.48 -2.01 -6.41
C ALA A 104 -1.77 -1.25 -6.04
N ASP A 105 -2.70 -1.14 -6.98
CA ASP A 105 -3.98 -0.45 -6.78
C ASP A 105 -4.75 -1.11 -5.64
N ARG A 106 -4.84 -2.46 -5.65
CA ARG A 106 -5.52 -3.20 -4.59
C ARG A 106 -4.92 -2.94 -3.21
N LEU A 107 -3.59 -2.93 -3.12
CA LEU A 107 -2.86 -2.62 -1.89
C LEU A 107 -3.16 -1.21 -1.40
N PHE A 108 -3.09 -0.21 -2.28
CA PHE A 108 -3.29 1.18 -1.89
C PHE A 108 -4.76 1.53 -1.59
N ILE A 109 -5.72 0.87 -2.23
CA ILE A 109 -7.14 0.97 -1.89
C ILE A 109 -7.37 0.50 -0.44
N GLU A 110 -6.85 -0.67 -0.08
CA GLU A 110 -6.97 -1.18 1.30
C GLU A 110 -6.28 -0.27 2.31
N HIS A 111 -5.07 0.22 1.97
CA HIS A 111 -4.36 1.17 2.82
C HIS A 111 -5.17 2.47 3.01
N ALA A 112 -5.75 3.02 1.95
CA ALA A 112 -6.56 4.22 2.01
C ALA A 112 -7.78 4.03 2.92
N LEU A 113 -8.51 2.91 2.78
CA LEU A 113 -9.68 2.60 3.59
C LEU A 113 -9.34 2.42 5.08
N LEU A 114 -8.17 1.84 5.39
CA LEU A 114 -7.71 1.66 6.77
C LEU A 114 -7.19 2.96 7.43
N THR A 115 -6.77 3.94 6.63
CA THR A 115 -6.11 5.16 7.14
C THR A 115 -6.98 6.41 7.10
N MET A 116 -8.02 6.44 6.26
CA MET A 116 -8.97 7.55 6.22
C MET A 116 -9.94 7.52 7.41
N PRO A 117 -10.64 8.64 7.70
CA PRO A 117 -11.68 8.65 8.72
C PRO A 117 -12.75 7.59 8.45
N GLU A 118 -13.11 6.81 9.48
CA GLU A 118 -13.97 5.63 9.37
C GLU A 118 -15.32 5.93 8.70
N HIS A 119 -16.00 7.01 9.10
CA HIS A 119 -17.27 7.42 8.49
C HIS A 119 -17.17 7.71 6.98
N ILE A 120 -15.99 8.09 6.47
CA ILE A 120 -15.75 8.30 5.04
C ILE A 120 -15.54 6.96 4.33
N ALA A 121 -14.74 6.07 4.93
CA ALA A 121 -14.53 4.71 4.42
C ALA A 121 -15.86 3.95 4.34
N ASP A 122 -16.67 4.00 5.39
CA ASP A 122 -17.99 3.36 5.44
C ASP A 122 -18.95 3.93 4.39
N ALA A 123 -18.97 5.24 4.20
CA ALA A 123 -19.79 5.88 3.17
C ALA A 123 -19.34 5.44 1.76
N HIS A 124 -18.03 5.29 1.52
CA HIS A 124 -17.51 4.78 0.25
C HIS A 124 -17.90 3.31 0.04
N MET A 125 -17.65 2.46 1.03
CA MET A 125 -17.89 1.02 0.96
C MET A 125 -19.38 0.66 0.87
N SER A 126 -20.25 1.48 1.46
CA SER A 126 -21.71 1.33 1.35
C SER A 126 -22.31 1.92 0.06
N GLY A 127 -21.50 2.59 -0.77
CA GLY A 127 -21.94 3.25 -2.00
C GLY A 127 -22.71 4.56 -1.78
N LEU A 128 -22.69 5.11 -0.56
CA LEU A 128 -23.26 6.43 -0.28
C LEU A 128 -22.46 7.55 -0.97
N ILE A 129 -21.13 7.39 -1.04
CA ILE A 129 -20.23 8.23 -1.82
C ILE A 129 -19.34 7.36 -2.71
N HIS A 130 -18.77 7.96 -3.74
CA HIS A 130 -17.70 7.34 -4.54
C HIS A 130 -16.47 8.25 -4.54
N ILE A 131 -15.34 7.70 -4.12
CA ILE A 131 -14.05 8.40 -4.11
C ILE A 131 -13.33 7.93 -5.37
N HIS A 132 -13.21 8.82 -6.34
CA HIS A 132 -12.49 8.54 -7.57
C HIS A 132 -11.01 8.33 -7.30
N ASP A 133 -10.39 7.38 -8.02
CA ASP A 133 -8.96 7.13 -7.98
C ASP A 133 -8.44 6.87 -6.56
N LEU A 134 -9.20 6.10 -5.78
CA LEU A 134 -8.93 5.81 -4.38
C LEU A 134 -7.55 5.17 -4.17
N GLU A 135 -7.05 4.40 -5.14
CA GLU A 135 -5.69 3.84 -5.14
C GLU A 135 -4.60 4.92 -5.03
N TYR A 136 -4.90 6.16 -5.39
CA TYR A 136 -3.96 7.27 -5.36
C TYR A 136 -4.06 8.12 -4.08
N TRP A 137 -5.04 7.87 -3.22
CA TRP A 137 -5.31 8.63 -2.00
C TRP A 137 -4.07 8.78 -1.11
N SER A 138 -3.40 7.67 -0.80
CA SER A 138 -2.29 7.66 0.14
C SER A 138 -0.95 8.10 -0.47
N VAL A 139 -0.81 8.03 -1.79
CA VAL A 139 0.42 8.45 -2.50
C VAL A 139 0.38 9.91 -2.92
N GLY A 140 -0.76 10.59 -2.77
CA GLY A 140 -0.90 12.01 -3.06
C GLY A 140 -0.77 12.37 -4.54
N ARG A 141 -1.06 11.42 -5.44
CA ARG A 141 -1.03 11.68 -6.89
C ARG A 141 -2.26 12.53 -7.26
N PRO A 142 -2.07 13.68 -7.94
CA PRO A 142 -3.19 14.51 -8.37
C PRO A 142 -3.99 13.79 -9.45
N PHE A 143 -5.32 14.00 -9.44
CA PHE A 143 -6.24 13.39 -10.40
C PHE A 143 -5.91 13.82 -11.85
N CYS A 144 -5.85 15.13 -12.08
CA CYS A 144 -5.54 15.68 -13.39
C CYS A 144 -4.73 16.97 -13.25
N LEU A 145 -3.89 17.25 -14.24
CA LEU A 145 -3.07 18.46 -14.34
C LEU A 145 -3.09 18.96 -15.78
N SER A 146 -3.18 20.28 -15.94
CA SER A 146 -2.93 20.96 -17.21
C SER A 146 -1.60 21.71 -17.09
N HIS A 147 -0.66 21.42 -17.98
CA HIS A 147 0.66 22.03 -17.98
C HIS A 147 0.76 23.12 -19.04
N ASP A 148 1.47 24.21 -18.71
CA ASP A 148 1.80 25.24 -19.69
C ASP A 148 3.01 24.78 -20.53
N PRO A 149 2.83 24.51 -21.83
CA PRO A 149 3.89 23.98 -22.68
C PRO A 149 5.06 24.96 -22.84
N ARG A 150 4.87 26.26 -22.53
CA ARG A 150 5.94 27.26 -22.56
C ARG A 150 7.09 26.93 -21.61
N PHE A 151 6.86 26.13 -20.56
CA PHE A 151 7.94 25.68 -19.68
C PHE A 151 8.91 24.75 -20.40
N ILE A 152 8.40 23.72 -21.08
CA ILE A 152 9.23 22.78 -21.85
C ILE A 152 9.92 23.53 -23.01
N LEU A 153 9.21 24.43 -23.68
CA LEU A 153 9.77 25.25 -24.77
C LEU A 153 10.95 26.13 -24.35
N LYS A 154 10.89 26.70 -23.14
CA LYS A 154 11.93 27.65 -22.66
C LYS A 154 13.06 26.95 -21.92
N ARG A 155 12.78 25.82 -21.25
CA ARG A 155 13.72 25.19 -20.31
C ARG A 155 14.17 23.79 -20.75
N GLY A 156 13.52 23.21 -21.75
CA GLY A 156 13.71 21.80 -22.10
C GLY A 156 12.89 20.88 -21.19
N LEU A 157 13.10 19.58 -21.36
CA LEU A 157 12.41 18.53 -20.60
C LEU A 157 13.23 18.14 -19.37
N LEU A 158 12.62 18.29 -18.19
CA LEU A 158 13.18 17.96 -16.89
C LEU A 158 12.14 17.15 -16.10
N ILE A 159 12.12 15.82 -16.28
CA ILE A 159 11.00 14.94 -15.89
C ILE A 159 10.81 14.90 -14.36
N ASP A 160 11.91 14.80 -13.61
CA ASP A 160 11.91 14.78 -12.15
C ASP A 160 12.01 16.17 -11.50
N GLY A 161 11.99 17.24 -12.30
CA GLY A 161 12.15 18.62 -11.84
C GLY A 161 13.54 19.00 -11.29
N THR A 162 14.50 18.06 -11.22
CA THR A 162 15.84 18.26 -10.63
C THR A 162 16.98 17.95 -11.62
N GLY A 163 16.74 17.06 -12.57
CA GLY A 163 17.68 16.54 -13.55
C GLY A 163 18.65 15.48 -13.02
N LEU A 164 18.36 14.89 -11.86
CA LEU A 164 19.28 13.98 -11.17
C LEU A 164 18.95 12.50 -11.36
N HIS A 165 17.68 12.18 -11.55
CA HIS A 165 17.16 10.81 -11.50
C HIS A 165 16.50 10.38 -12.82
N SER A 166 16.42 11.28 -13.80
CA SER A 166 15.79 11.05 -15.10
C SER A 166 16.57 11.73 -16.22
N ALA A 167 16.25 11.37 -17.46
CA ALA A 167 16.84 11.99 -18.62
C ALA A 167 16.49 13.49 -18.69
N VAL A 168 17.49 14.32 -18.98
CA VAL A 168 17.35 15.77 -19.14
C VAL A 168 17.60 16.11 -20.60
N ALA A 169 16.70 16.91 -21.19
CA ALA A 169 16.89 17.47 -22.52
C ALA A 169 16.78 18.99 -22.45
N GLY A 170 17.69 19.70 -23.14
CA GLY A 170 17.58 21.15 -23.30
C GLY A 170 16.43 21.55 -24.22
N PRO A 171 16.13 22.86 -24.34
CA PRO A 171 15.11 23.35 -25.26
C PRO A 171 15.31 22.88 -26.71
N ALA A 172 14.25 22.42 -27.35
CA ALA A 172 14.28 21.98 -28.75
C ALA A 172 14.64 23.13 -29.70
N LYS A 173 15.51 22.86 -30.69
CA LYS A 173 15.94 23.83 -31.70
C LYS A 173 15.18 23.73 -33.03
N HIS A 174 14.51 22.59 -33.27
CA HIS A 174 13.64 22.37 -34.43
C HIS A 174 12.31 21.77 -33.94
N TRP A 175 11.24 22.00 -34.70
CA TRP A 175 9.88 21.64 -34.33
C TRP A 175 9.67 20.12 -34.22
N GLU A 176 10.38 19.31 -35.02
CA GLU A 176 10.33 17.85 -34.92
C GLU A 176 10.77 17.33 -33.54
N TRP A 177 11.79 17.95 -32.93
CA TRP A 177 12.29 17.61 -31.61
C TRP A 177 11.38 18.10 -30.48
N LEU A 178 10.62 19.16 -30.74
CA LEU A 178 9.61 19.64 -29.80
C LEU A 178 8.50 18.61 -29.64
N ILE A 179 8.00 18.04 -30.75
CA ILE A 179 6.93 17.03 -30.71
C ILE A 179 7.36 15.79 -29.92
N LEU A 180 8.64 15.41 -29.97
CA LEU A 180 9.18 14.28 -29.20
C LEU A 180 9.33 14.57 -27.70
N GLY A 181 9.40 15.84 -27.30
CA GLY A 181 9.60 16.26 -25.91
C GLY A 181 8.33 16.72 -25.20
N MET A 182 7.17 16.69 -25.87
CA MET A 182 5.84 16.99 -25.33
C MET A 182 5.06 15.71 -25.11
#